data_AF-A0A4R3EF76-F1
#
_entry.id   AF-A0A4R3EF76-F1
#
_cell.length_a   1.000
_cell.length_b   1.000
_cell.length_c   1.000
_cell.angle_alpha   90.00
_cell.angle_beta   90.00
_cell.angle_gamma   90.00
#
_symmetry.space_group_name_H-M   'P 1'
#
loop_
_entity.id
_entity.type
_entity.pdbx_description
1 polymer ?
#
loop_
_entity_poly.entity_id
_entity_poly.type
_entity_poly.pdbx_seq_one_letter_code
_entity_poly.pdbx_strand_id
1 'polypeptide(L)'
;MSEPDLSPVKPYPGFAAAAEPTPARSPAVAVTQPDIRPADPAAWSRTVPLDHALVVGGERLDAITMRRPTGADIAELLEEDSDELSLPVRLRARICGVHPAVFGALWADDSERVAEAVAPFLPRAVLDLEAALEPAGASA
;
A
#
# COMPACT_ATOMS: atom_id res chain seq x y z
N MET A 1 -52.39 -22.52 14.04
CA MET A 1 -51.81 -22.25 12.71
C MET A 1 -50.65 -23.21 12.56
N SER A 2 -50.83 -24.30 11.81
CA SER A 2 -49.80 -25.34 11.64
C SER A 2 -48.87 -24.97 10.50
N GLU A 3 -47.56 -25.06 10.71
CA GLU A 3 -46.55 -24.85 9.65
C GLU A 3 -46.68 -25.90 8.53
N PRO A 4 -46.44 -25.52 7.27
CA PRO A 4 -46.47 -26.47 6.16
C PRO A 4 -45.23 -27.36 6.15
N ASP A 5 -45.44 -28.67 5.95
CA ASP A 5 -44.37 -29.66 5.82
C ASP A 5 -43.65 -29.49 4.46
N LEU A 6 -42.36 -29.16 4.51
CA LEU A 6 -41.47 -28.94 3.36
C LEU A 6 -40.53 -30.12 3.12
N SER A 7 -40.90 -31.33 3.55
CA SER A 7 -40.13 -32.53 3.27
C SER A 7 -40.01 -32.77 1.76
N PRO A 8 -38.80 -32.99 1.21
CA PRO A 8 -38.61 -33.16 -0.23
C PRO A 8 -39.38 -34.38 -0.76
N VAL A 9 -40.22 -34.15 -1.78
CA VAL A 9 -40.93 -35.21 -2.48
C VAL A 9 -39.91 -36.08 -3.22
N LYS A 10 -39.87 -37.39 -2.93
CA LYS A 10 -39.03 -38.33 -3.68
C LYS A 10 -39.43 -38.29 -5.18
N PRO A 11 -38.46 -38.24 -6.11
CA PRO A 11 -38.78 -38.26 -7.54
C PRO A 11 -39.51 -39.55 -7.94
N TYR A 12 -40.45 -39.42 -8.86
CA TYR A 12 -41.21 -40.53 -9.42
C TYR A 12 -40.27 -41.50 -10.18
N PRO A 13 -40.36 -42.82 -9.99
CA PRO A 13 -39.49 -43.77 -10.67
C PRO A 13 -39.93 -43.90 -12.14
N GLY A 14 -39.11 -43.38 -13.06
CA GLY A 14 -39.35 -43.55 -14.50
C GLY A 14 -38.83 -42.46 -15.43
N PHE A 15 -38.36 -41.32 -14.93
CA PHE A 15 -37.71 -40.31 -15.76
C PHE A 15 -36.19 -40.43 -15.66
N ALA A 16 -35.54 -40.75 -16.78
CA ALA A 16 -34.09 -40.60 -16.89
C ALA A 16 -33.73 -39.15 -16.57
N ALA A 17 -32.83 -38.94 -15.61
CA ALA A 17 -32.34 -37.62 -15.24
C ALA A 17 -31.80 -36.94 -16.51
N ALA A 18 -32.41 -35.83 -16.91
CA ALA A 18 -31.85 -34.97 -17.93
C ALA A 18 -30.48 -34.50 -17.43
N ALA A 19 -29.43 -34.77 -18.20
CA ALA A 19 -28.09 -34.29 -17.89
C ALA A 19 -28.14 -32.77 -17.72
N GLU A 20 -27.68 -32.28 -16.57
CA GLU A 20 -27.58 -30.85 -16.31
C GLU A 20 -26.72 -30.19 -17.40
N PRO A 21 -27.15 -29.08 -18.01
CA PRO A 21 -26.33 -28.39 -18.98
C PRO A 21 -25.08 -27.88 -18.26
N THR A 22 -23.93 -28.42 -18.63
CA THR A 22 -22.63 -27.89 -18.21
C THR A 22 -22.55 -26.44 -18.68
N PRO A 23 -22.37 -25.45 -17.79
CA PRO A 23 -22.22 -24.07 -18.23
C PRO A 23 -20.95 -23.99 -19.09
N ALA A 24 -21.12 -23.67 -20.37
CA ALA A 24 -20.01 -23.39 -21.26
C ALA A 24 -19.25 -22.19 -20.68
N ARG A 25 -18.06 -22.45 -20.13
CA ARG A 25 -17.17 -21.41 -19.63
C ARG A 25 -16.65 -20.65 -20.83
N SER A 26 -17.16 -19.44 -21.06
CA SER A 26 -16.59 -18.53 -22.06
C SER A 26 -15.07 -18.45 -21.86
N PRO A 27 -14.25 -18.49 -22.93
CA PRO A 27 -12.81 -18.35 -22.78
C PRO A 27 -12.55 -17.02 -22.07
N ALA A 28 -11.90 -17.08 -20.91
CA ALA A 28 -11.44 -15.89 -20.22
C ALA A 28 -10.46 -15.19 -21.17
N VAL A 29 -10.87 -14.05 -21.73
CA VAL A 29 -9.97 -13.19 -22.48
C VAL A 29 -8.91 -12.75 -21.48
N ALA A 30 -7.71 -13.31 -21.59
CA ALA A 30 -6.58 -12.88 -20.79
C ALA A 30 -6.26 -11.44 -21.20
N VAL A 31 -6.74 -10.48 -20.41
CA VAL A 31 -6.37 -9.08 -20.56
C VAL A 31 -4.94 -8.98 -20.09
N THR A 32 -3.98 -8.92 -21.02
CA THR A 32 -2.58 -8.62 -20.70
C THR A 32 -2.53 -7.23 -20.08
N GLN A 33 -2.17 -7.13 -18.80
CA GLN A 33 -1.97 -5.83 -18.17
C GLN A 33 -0.85 -5.07 -18.90
N PRO A 34 -1.02 -3.77 -19.17
CA PRO A 34 0.03 -2.97 -19.83
C PRO A 34 1.27 -2.84 -18.95
N ASP A 35 2.47 -2.81 -19.55
CA ASP A 35 3.71 -2.45 -18.85
C ASP A 35 3.75 -0.92 -18.65
N ILE A 36 3.64 -0.47 -17.40
CA ILE A 36 3.61 0.95 -17.04
C ILE A 36 4.88 1.28 -16.27
N ARG A 37 5.68 2.21 -16.79
CA ARG A 37 6.95 2.67 -16.19
C ARG A 37 7.12 4.18 -16.32
N PRO A 38 7.97 4.80 -15.50
CA PRO A 38 8.27 6.23 -15.62
C PRO A 38 8.96 6.50 -16.95
N ALA A 39 8.53 7.56 -17.65
CA ALA A 39 9.22 8.02 -18.85
C ALA A 39 10.63 8.58 -18.54
N ASP A 40 10.81 9.16 -17.34
CA ASP A 40 12.09 9.60 -16.81
C ASP A 40 12.28 9.03 -15.39
N PRO A 41 13.00 7.90 -15.24
CA PRO A 41 13.26 7.29 -13.95
C PRO A 41 14.09 8.17 -13.00
N ALA A 42 14.98 9.02 -13.53
CA ALA A 42 15.84 9.86 -12.70
C ALA A 42 15.07 11.02 -12.08
N ALA A 43 14.08 11.57 -12.80
CA ALA A 43 13.16 12.57 -12.25
C ALA A 43 12.13 11.99 -11.26
N TRP A 44 12.06 10.66 -11.16
CA TRP A 44 11.15 9.95 -10.26
C TRP A 44 11.76 9.56 -8.92
N SER A 45 13.04 9.86 -8.71
CA SER A 45 13.72 9.62 -7.45
C SER A 45 14.61 10.78 -7.03
N ARG A 46 14.95 10.79 -5.75
CA ARG A 46 15.93 11.69 -5.17
C ARG A 46 16.72 10.94 -4.11
N THR A 47 18.01 11.18 -4.02
CA THR A 47 18.86 10.59 -2.98
C THR A 47 19.37 11.70 -2.07
N VAL A 48 19.29 11.46 -0.77
CA VAL A 48 19.80 12.36 0.29
C VAL A 48 20.91 11.62 1.04
N PRO A 49 22.14 12.14 1.04
CA PRO A 49 23.21 11.58 1.86
C PRO A 49 22.93 11.85 3.35
N LEU A 50 23.28 10.88 4.18
CA LEU A 50 23.24 10.99 5.63
C LEU A 50 24.61 11.44 6.13
N ASP A 51 24.63 12.43 7.03
CA ASP A 51 25.87 12.84 7.70
C ASP A 51 26.31 11.76 8.69
N HIS A 52 25.32 11.10 9.32
CA HIS A 52 25.53 10.02 10.28
C HIS A 52 24.92 8.71 9.77
N ALA A 53 25.76 7.91 9.08
CA ALA A 53 25.35 6.63 8.54
C ALA A 53 24.83 5.66 9.62
N LEU A 54 23.80 4.91 9.27
CA LEU A 54 23.19 3.89 10.12
C LEU A 54 23.66 2.49 9.72
N VAL A 55 23.49 1.52 10.63
CA VAL A 55 23.58 0.09 10.29
C VAL A 55 22.20 -0.52 10.45
N VAL A 56 21.61 -0.98 9.35
CA VAL A 56 20.26 -1.54 9.29
C VAL A 56 20.37 -2.99 8.83
N GLY A 57 20.02 -3.95 9.68
CA GLY A 57 20.10 -5.37 9.33
C GLY A 57 21.52 -5.87 9.03
N GLY A 58 22.56 -5.18 9.51
CA GLY A 58 23.97 -5.49 9.21
C GLY A 58 24.53 -4.78 7.98
N GLU A 59 23.69 -4.04 7.23
CA GLU A 59 24.12 -3.23 6.10
C GLU A 59 24.30 -1.77 6.50
N ARG A 60 25.31 -1.12 5.95
CA ARG A 60 25.57 0.29 6.18
C ARG A 60 24.69 1.13 5.25
N LEU A 61 23.94 2.05 5.83
CA LEU A 61 23.08 3.00 5.14
C LEU A 61 23.70 4.39 5.23
N ASP A 62 24.34 4.83 4.14
CA ASP A 62 24.97 6.15 4.02
C ASP A 62 24.05 7.20 3.36
N ALA A 63 22.96 6.78 2.73
CA ALA A 63 22.03 7.66 2.03
C ALA A 63 20.63 7.04 1.96
N ILE A 64 19.61 7.89 1.91
CA ILE A 64 18.21 7.48 1.69
C ILE A 64 17.78 7.90 0.29
N THR A 65 17.23 6.95 -0.46
CA THR A 65 16.66 7.21 -1.79
C THR A 65 15.14 7.18 -1.71
N MET A 66 14.50 8.29 -2.04
CA MET A 66 13.05 8.39 -2.16
C MET A 66 12.61 8.26 -3.61
N ARG A 67 11.47 7.61 -3.85
CA ARG A 67 10.79 7.51 -5.15
C ARG A 67 9.36 8.00 -5.08
N ARG A 68 8.81 8.46 -6.21
CA ARG A 68 7.38 8.82 -6.28
C ARG A 68 6.50 7.59 -6.02
N PRO A 69 5.55 7.66 -5.07
CA PRO A 69 4.62 6.57 -4.86
C PRO A 69 3.63 6.51 -6.04
N THR A 70 3.24 5.30 -6.41
CA THR A 70 2.16 5.05 -7.37
C THR A 70 0.84 4.84 -6.64
N GLY A 71 -0.28 4.85 -7.36
CA GLY A 71 -1.57 4.48 -6.77
C GLY A 71 -1.59 3.05 -6.21
N ALA A 72 -0.83 2.14 -6.84
CA ALA A 72 -0.68 0.76 -6.35
C ALA A 72 0.05 0.72 -5.01
N ASP A 73 1.11 1.52 -4.83
CA ASP A 73 1.83 1.59 -3.55
C ASP A 73 0.93 2.04 -2.39
N ILE A 74 0.04 3.01 -2.64
CA ILE A 74 -0.88 3.52 -1.62
C ILE A 74 -1.96 2.48 -1.32
N ALA A 75 -2.50 1.82 -2.35
CA ALA A 75 -3.51 0.77 -2.18
C ALA A 75 -2.95 -0.42 -1.38
N GLU A 76 -1.75 -0.90 -1.72
CA GLU A 76 -1.05 -1.96 -0.99
C GLU A 76 -0.87 -1.61 0.49
N LEU A 77 -0.43 -0.38 0.79
CA LEU A 77 -0.29 0.07 2.18
C LEU A 77 -1.63 0.04 2.95
N LEU A 78 -2.72 0.50 2.34
CA LEU A 78 -4.04 0.47 2.97
C LEU A 78 -4.57 -0.95 3.18
N GLU A 79 -4.19 -1.89 2.31
CA GLU A 79 -4.51 -3.32 2.46
C GLU A 79 -3.70 -4.00 3.58
N GLU A 80 -2.40 -3.67 3.70
CA GLU A 80 -1.51 -4.19 4.75
C GLU A 80 -1.92 -3.74 6.14
N ASP A 81 -2.28 -2.46 6.28
CA ASP A 81 -2.76 -1.87 7.52
C ASP A 81 -3.72 -0.72 7.20
N SER A 82 -4.94 -0.87 7.72
CA SER A 82 -6.05 0.08 7.53
C SER A 82 -6.04 1.23 8.53
N ASP A 83 -5.12 1.25 9.50
CA ASP A 83 -4.95 2.38 10.40
C ASP A 83 -4.45 3.60 9.63
N GLU A 84 -5.33 4.59 9.47
CA GLU A 84 -5.03 5.86 8.82
C GLU A 84 -3.98 6.66 9.60
N LEU A 85 -3.88 6.49 10.93
CA LEU A 85 -2.91 7.23 11.74
C LEU A 85 -1.46 6.78 11.46
N SER A 86 -1.27 5.51 11.10
CA SER A 86 0.03 4.94 10.77
C SER A 86 0.43 5.21 9.30
N LEU A 87 -0.53 5.58 8.45
CA LEU A 87 -0.35 5.73 7.00
C LEU A 87 0.75 6.73 6.61
N PRO A 88 0.86 7.93 7.21
CA PRO A 88 1.91 8.88 6.83
C PRO A 88 3.32 8.31 6.99
N VAL A 89 3.59 7.69 8.15
CA VAL A 89 4.90 7.11 8.46
C VAL A 89 5.19 5.93 7.52
N ARG A 90 4.22 5.05 7.29
CA ARG A 90 4.39 3.90 6.38
C ARG A 90 4.59 4.33 4.93
N LEU A 91 3.86 5.33 4.46
CA LEU A 91 4.03 5.87 3.11
C LEU A 91 5.41 6.49 2.94
N ARG A 92 5.90 7.28 3.91
CA ARG A 92 7.29 7.80 3.89
C ARG A 92 8.30 6.67 3.83
N ALA A 93 8.13 5.61 4.62
CA ALA A 93 9.02 4.46 4.60
C ALA A 93 9.02 3.75 3.24
N ARG A 94 7.84 3.56 2.64
CA ARG A 94 7.66 2.96 1.30
C ARG A 94 8.31 3.81 0.21
N ILE A 95 8.13 5.13 0.28
CA ILE A 95 8.77 6.11 -0.63
C ILE A 95 10.29 6.02 -0.52
N CYS A 96 10.82 5.95 0.70
CA CYS A 96 12.26 5.89 0.97
C CYS A 96 12.88 4.50 0.81
N GLY A 97 12.06 3.46 0.57
CA GLY A 97 12.53 2.07 0.49
C GLY A 97 13.16 1.54 1.79
N VAL A 98 12.76 2.06 2.95
CA VAL A 98 13.30 1.69 4.26
C VAL A 98 12.21 1.25 5.23
N HIS A 99 12.60 0.58 6.32
CA HIS A 99 11.68 0.24 7.40
C HIS A 99 11.27 1.50 8.20
N PRO A 100 10.01 1.64 8.66
CA PRO A 100 9.55 2.81 9.43
C PRO A 100 10.42 3.18 10.64
N ALA A 101 10.97 2.17 11.33
CA ALA A 101 11.86 2.37 12.49
C ALA A 101 13.16 3.13 12.16
N VAL A 102 13.58 3.19 10.88
CA VAL A 102 14.77 3.94 10.48
C VAL A 102 14.62 5.42 10.81
N PHE A 103 13.42 6.00 10.63
CA PHE A 103 13.19 7.42 10.94
C PHE A 103 13.40 7.76 12.42
N GLY A 104 13.10 6.83 13.33
CA GLY A 104 13.36 7.00 14.76
C GLY A 104 14.83 6.80 15.16
N ALA A 105 15.64 6.22 14.27
CA ALA A 105 17.07 5.99 14.50
C ALA A 105 17.96 7.05 13.82
N LEU A 106 17.41 7.85 12.90
CA LEU A 106 18.13 8.94 12.27
C LEU A 106 18.56 9.98 13.31
N TRP A 107 19.72 10.57 13.09
CA TRP A 107 20.08 11.79 13.80
C TRP A 107 19.10 12.91 13.44
N ALA A 108 18.87 13.85 14.37
CA ALA A 108 17.83 14.87 14.24
C ALA A 108 17.96 15.69 12.94
N ASP A 109 19.17 16.18 12.64
CA ASP A 109 19.44 16.98 11.45
C ASP A 109 19.28 16.18 10.14
N ASP A 110 19.66 14.89 10.16
CA ASP A 110 19.43 13.99 9.02
C ASP A 110 17.94 13.70 8.83
N SER A 111 17.19 13.55 9.93
CA SER A 111 15.75 13.32 9.92
C SER A 111 14.99 14.51 9.31
N GLU A 112 15.33 15.74 9.72
CA GLU A 112 14.74 16.97 9.19
C GLU A 112 15.03 17.12 7.70
N ARG A 113 16.28 16.91 7.29
CA ARG A 113 16.69 16.96 5.87
C ARG A 113 15.96 15.93 5.01
N VAL A 114 15.77 14.71 5.53
CA VAL A 114 15.01 13.66 4.85
C VAL A 114 13.54 14.04 4.75
N ALA A 115 12.93 14.57 5.83
CA ALA A 115 11.54 15.01 5.82
C ALA A 115 11.28 16.12 4.78
N GLU A 116 12.15 17.14 4.71
CA GLU A 116 12.09 18.19 3.69
C GLU A 116 12.21 17.63 2.27
N ALA A 117 13.12 16.66 2.07
CA ALA A 117 13.32 16.06 0.76
C ALA A 117 12.15 15.18 0.32
N VAL A 118 11.44 14.55 1.27
CA VAL A 118 10.30 13.67 1.04
C VAL A 118 9.01 14.45 0.79
N ALA A 119 8.84 15.63 1.39
CA ALA A 119 7.59 16.41 1.27
C ALA A 119 7.05 16.59 -0.17
N PRO A 120 7.87 16.83 -1.22
CA PRO A 120 7.41 16.94 -2.61
C PRO A 120 6.94 15.62 -3.27
N PHE A 121 7.16 14.49 -2.60
CA PHE A 121 6.76 13.16 -3.05
C PHE A 121 5.46 12.69 -2.38
N LEU A 122 5.01 13.38 -1.33
CA LEU A 122 3.81 13.01 -0.59
C LEU A 122 2.53 13.56 -1.25
N PRO A 123 1.46 12.74 -1.34
CA PRO A 123 0.15 13.23 -1.72
C PRO A 123 -0.36 14.31 -0.75
N ARG A 124 -1.11 15.29 -1.27
CA ARG A 124 -1.62 16.40 -0.46
C ARG A 124 -2.44 15.94 0.76
N ALA A 125 -3.27 14.91 0.58
CA ALA A 125 -4.10 14.36 1.66
C ALA A 125 -3.26 13.85 2.85
N VAL A 126 -2.05 13.33 2.59
CA VAL A 126 -1.16 12.85 3.65
C VAL A 126 -0.52 14.01 4.38
N LEU A 127 -0.11 15.07 3.67
CA LEU A 127 0.40 16.30 4.29
C LEU A 127 -0.66 16.97 5.18
N ASP A 128 -1.93 16.97 4.75
CA ASP A 128 -3.03 17.53 5.55
C ASP A 128 -3.30 16.67 6.80
N LEU A 129 -3.19 15.34 6.70
CA LEU A 129 -3.28 14.43 7.84
C LEU A 129 -2.13 14.64 8.84
N GLU A 130 -0.90 14.79 8.36
CA GLU A 130 0.27 15.08 9.19
C GLU A 130 0.09 16.40 9.96
N ALA A 131 -0.38 17.45 9.30
CA ALA A 131 -0.66 18.74 9.94
C ALA A 131 -1.77 18.66 11.00
N ALA A 132 -2.71 17.72 10.85
CA ALA A 132 -3.77 17.49 11.83
C ALA A 132 -3.29 16.68 13.05
N LEU A 133 -2.22 15.89 12.89
CA LEU A 133 -1.62 15.05 13.95
C LEU A 133 -0.54 15.78 14.75
N GLU A 134 0.07 16.82 14.18
CA GLU A 134 0.94 17.74 14.92
C GLU A 134 0.15 18.37 16.08
N PRO A 135 0.57 18.19 17.35
CA PRO A 135 -0.11 18.85 18.46
C PRO A 135 0.04 20.36 18.28
N ALA A 136 -1.06 21.11 18.50
CA ALA A 136 -1.04 22.57 18.55
C ALA A 136 -0.13 23.06 19.69
N GLY A 137 1.20 23.08 19.48
CA GLY A 137 2.13 23.26 20.59
C GLY A 137 3.62 23.07 20.34
N ALA A 138 4.13 23.09 19.10
CA ALA A 138 5.57 23.17 18.84
C ALA A 138 5.93 24.44 18.05
N SER A 139 5.69 25.59 18.67
CA SER A 139 6.46 26.80 18.42
C SER A 139 6.98 27.28 19.76
N ALA A 140 8.25 27.00 20.04
CA ALA A 140 9.05 27.66 21.08
C ALA A 140 10.52 27.56 20.69
#